data_AF-A0AAE9IVL5-F1
#
_entry.id   AF-A0AAE9IVL5-F1
#
_cell.length_a   1.000
_cell.length_b   1.000
_cell.length_c   1.000
_cell.angle_alpha   90.00
_cell.angle_beta   90.00
_cell.angle_gamma   90.00
#
_symmetry.space_group_name_H-M   'P 1'
#
loop_
_entity.id
_entity.type
_entity.pdbx_description
1 polymer ?
#
loop_
_entity_poly.entity_id
_entity_poly.type
_entity_poly.pdbx_seq_one_letter_code
_entity_poly.pdbx_strand_id
1 'polypeptide(L)'
;MSGILPEYNIVLVHILDSLLMLPALVMCISLLLSCPSWKEEFLKNLPIIGNHRSSRIGNYDFRQKKSVVSESEVLLTRYILFSVAMIVSFYNSSDLLWLPVYSINDRIHESSFYVILGCFQIVIYCFTGYVIIKTCSIFLRIKLFHENINILMTWFLCQWFEAILAKCVIIPYQTGMIQIGQDPRKTYFNWWTDNRTEMLIVKDKNEIWSLYVSSCFMWHYIWSVMFGPVVVGVERLCATYYIQDYENSRRRQIPIILILVTNLITIPYAYLVINDQIPFMIAYGQCVMNAAIVFFGYLIGFRINVIWRDRMDSDQSRYSLARKFQVEENIRYLLSRVGCVYHMDILLVILERCFYKRDSNNTSIPETFIV
;
A
#
# COMPACT_ATOMS: atom_id res chain seq x y z
N MET A 1 -25.36 -20.56 22.43
CA MET A 1 -25.08 -19.17 22.01
C MET A 1 -23.88 -19.17 21.04
N SER A 2 -23.98 -19.98 19.98
CA SER A 2 -22.82 -20.52 19.22
C SER A 2 -22.95 -20.38 17.70
N GLY A 3 -23.93 -19.60 17.20
CA GLY A 3 -24.20 -19.46 15.76
C GLY A 3 -23.74 -18.13 15.12
N ILE A 4 -23.42 -17.09 15.91
CA ILE A 4 -23.22 -15.73 15.38
C ILE A 4 -21.73 -15.38 15.18
N LEU A 5 -20.81 -16.03 15.92
CA LEU A 5 -19.37 -15.79 15.81
C LEU A 5 -18.72 -16.23 14.47
N PRO A 6 -19.10 -17.37 13.85
CA PRO A 6 -18.46 -17.83 12.62
C PRO A 6 -18.70 -16.90 11.43
N GLU A 7 -19.95 -16.46 11.24
CA GLU A 7 -20.35 -15.57 10.14
C GLU A 7 -19.67 -14.19 10.24
N TYR A 8 -19.48 -13.68 11.46
CA TYR A 8 -18.80 -12.40 11.67
C TYR A 8 -17.33 -12.45 11.25
N ASN A 9 -16.64 -13.56 11.51
CA ASN A 9 -15.26 -13.75 11.07
C ASN A 9 -15.15 -13.81 9.54
N ILE A 10 -16.12 -14.44 8.87
CA ILE A 10 -16.14 -14.59 7.41
C ILE A 10 -16.43 -13.26 6.69
N VAL A 11 -17.40 -12.47 7.16
CA VAL A 11 -17.69 -11.14 6.60
C VAL A 11 -16.50 -10.21 6.81
N LEU A 12 -15.91 -10.22 8.01
CA LEU A 12 -14.74 -9.43 8.33
C LEU A 12 -13.59 -9.78 7.38
N VAL A 13 -13.33 -11.06 7.15
CA VAL A 13 -12.36 -11.55 6.18
C VAL A 13 -12.57 -11.02 4.75
N HIS A 14 -13.80 -11.05 4.22
CA HIS A 14 -14.06 -10.52 2.88
C HIS A 14 -13.77 -9.02 2.79
N ILE A 15 -14.05 -8.29 3.87
CA ILE A 15 -13.66 -6.90 4.01
C ILE A 15 -12.13 -6.78 4.03
N LEU A 16 -11.41 -7.62 4.79
CA LEU A 16 -9.95 -7.61 4.86
C LEU A 16 -9.27 -7.90 3.52
N ASP A 17 -9.74 -8.89 2.77
CA ASP A 17 -9.20 -9.22 1.45
C ASP A 17 -9.47 -8.08 0.44
N SER A 18 -10.61 -7.38 0.58
CA SER A 18 -10.92 -6.17 -0.18
C SER A 18 -10.04 -4.98 0.20
N LEU A 19 -9.57 -4.92 1.45
CA LEU A 19 -8.70 -3.86 1.93
C LEU A 19 -7.28 -3.96 1.39
N LEU A 20 -6.79 -5.12 0.91
CA LEU A 20 -5.43 -5.26 0.37
C LEU A 20 -5.19 -4.34 -0.85
N MET A 21 -6.24 -4.11 -1.65
CA MET A 21 -6.18 -3.34 -2.89
C MET A 21 -6.66 -1.89 -2.72
N LEU A 22 -7.23 -1.55 -1.56
CA LEU A 22 -7.75 -0.21 -1.23
C LEU A 22 -6.67 0.87 -0.95
N PRO A 23 -5.46 0.57 -0.45
CA PRO A 23 -4.43 1.57 -0.20
C PRO A 23 -4.12 2.43 -1.42
N ALA A 24 -4.13 1.88 -2.63
CA ALA A 24 -3.94 2.66 -3.85
C ALA A 24 -5.03 3.73 -4.04
N LEU A 25 -6.29 3.38 -3.79
CA LEU A 25 -7.42 4.32 -3.85
C LEU A 25 -7.26 5.42 -2.79
N VAL A 26 -6.98 5.04 -1.54
CA VAL A 26 -6.79 5.98 -0.43
C VAL A 26 -5.62 6.93 -0.71
N MET A 27 -4.51 6.40 -1.22
CA MET A 27 -3.36 7.20 -1.62
C MET A 27 -3.72 8.18 -2.75
N CYS A 28 -4.38 7.72 -3.82
CA CYS A 28 -4.79 8.60 -4.91
C CYS A 28 -5.71 9.73 -4.43
N ILE A 29 -6.74 9.42 -3.64
CA ILE A 29 -7.66 10.43 -3.11
C ILE A 29 -6.90 11.41 -2.21
N SER A 30 -6.07 10.91 -1.30
CA SER A 30 -5.26 11.76 -0.40
C SER A 30 -4.34 12.69 -1.18
N LEU A 31 -3.68 12.17 -2.23
CA LEU A 31 -2.82 12.97 -3.10
C LEU A 31 -3.62 14.04 -3.86
N LEU A 32 -4.73 13.68 -4.48
CA LEU A 32 -5.59 14.62 -5.22
C LEU A 32 -6.12 15.72 -4.31
N LEU A 33 -6.53 15.39 -3.08
CA LEU A 33 -7.06 16.35 -2.11
C LEU A 33 -5.97 17.21 -1.45
N SER A 34 -4.71 16.77 -1.46
CA SER A 34 -3.59 17.50 -0.87
C SER A 34 -3.23 18.79 -1.61
N CYS A 35 -3.64 18.94 -2.88
CA CYS A 35 -3.41 20.13 -3.68
C CYS A 35 -4.72 20.65 -4.29
N PRO A 36 -5.11 21.92 -4.03
CA PRO A 36 -6.31 22.52 -4.62
C PRO A 36 -6.34 22.43 -6.15
N SER A 37 -5.21 22.63 -6.83
CA SER A 37 -5.13 22.58 -8.30
C SER A 37 -5.43 21.17 -8.84
N TRP A 38 -4.93 20.12 -8.18
CA TRP A 38 -5.22 18.74 -8.57
C TRP A 38 -6.65 18.35 -8.25
N LYS A 39 -7.16 18.74 -7.07
CA LYS A 39 -8.55 18.54 -6.68
C LYS A 39 -9.51 19.18 -7.67
N GLU A 40 -9.27 20.43 -8.05
CA GLU A 40 -10.11 21.14 -9.02
C GLU A 40 -10.09 20.48 -10.39
N GLU A 41 -8.91 20.11 -10.89
CA GLU A 41 -8.79 19.42 -12.18
C GLU A 41 -9.49 18.07 -12.15
N PHE A 42 -9.38 17.32 -11.04
CA PHE A 42 -10.09 16.07 -10.85
C PHE A 42 -11.61 16.28 -10.85
N LEU A 43 -12.12 17.21 -10.04
CA LEU A 43 -13.56 17.49 -9.91
C LEU A 43 -14.18 18.03 -11.21
N LYS A 44 -13.47 18.89 -11.95
CA LYS A 44 -13.90 19.42 -13.25
C LYS A 44 -14.10 18.31 -14.29
N ASN A 45 -13.29 17.26 -14.21
CA ASN A 45 -13.31 16.14 -15.16
C ASN A 45 -14.19 14.96 -14.67
N LEU A 46 -14.94 15.11 -13.56
CA LEU A 46 -15.91 14.12 -13.12
C LEU A 46 -17.22 14.24 -13.92
N PRO A 47 -17.80 13.13 -14.40
CA PRO A 47 -18.99 13.15 -15.24
C PRO A 47 -20.24 13.73 -14.57
N ILE A 48 -20.29 13.77 -13.23
CA ILE A 48 -21.46 14.19 -12.45
C ILE A 48 -21.34 15.66 -11.96
N ILE A 49 -20.12 16.19 -11.81
CA ILE A 49 -19.85 17.48 -11.13
C ILE A 49 -19.37 18.58 -12.12
N GLY A 50 -19.05 18.21 -13.36
CA GLY A 50 -18.39 19.06 -14.37
C GLY A 50 -19.09 20.37 -14.78
N ASN A 51 -20.27 20.69 -14.26
CA ASN A 51 -21.01 21.91 -14.63
C ASN A 51 -20.95 23.06 -13.62
N HIS A 52 -20.30 22.91 -12.45
CA HIS A 52 -20.13 24.06 -11.55
C HIS A 52 -18.90 24.90 -11.93
N ARG A 53 -19.16 25.89 -12.79
CA ARG A 53 -18.22 26.95 -13.15
C ARG A 53 -17.97 27.85 -11.93
N SER A 54 -16.91 27.58 -11.16
CA SER A 54 -16.43 28.55 -10.16
C SER A 54 -15.67 29.66 -10.88
N SER A 55 -16.36 30.77 -11.14
CA SER A 55 -15.73 32.03 -11.52
C SER A 55 -15.22 32.73 -10.25
N ARG A 56 -13.90 32.72 -10.03
CA ARG A 56 -13.11 33.84 -9.47
C ARG A 56 -11.67 33.40 -9.26
N ILE A 57 -10.76 34.07 -9.96
CA ILE A 57 -9.36 34.22 -9.55
C ILE A 57 -9.41 35.07 -8.27
N GLY A 58 -9.42 34.41 -7.11
CA GLY A 58 -9.27 35.06 -5.82
C GLY A 58 -7.80 35.09 -5.44
N ASN A 59 -7.30 36.25 -5.01
CA ASN A 59 -5.98 36.40 -4.40
C ASN A 59 -5.81 35.35 -3.28
N TYR A 60 -4.80 34.49 -3.44
CA TYR A 60 -4.50 33.41 -2.51
C TYR A 60 -3.77 33.96 -1.29
N ASP A 61 -4.43 33.93 -0.13
CA ASP A 61 -3.79 34.13 1.18
C ASP A 61 -3.31 32.78 1.73
N PHE A 62 -2.04 32.71 2.13
CA PHE A 62 -1.26 31.49 2.33
C PHE A 62 -1.26 30.98 3.78
N ARG A 63 -2.31 31.26 4.57
CA ARG A 63 -2.43 30.70 5.93
C ARG A 63 -3.13 29.34 5.92
N GLN A 64 -2.31 28.31 6.06
CA GLN A 64 -2.64 26.91 6.37
C GLN A 64 -3.97 26.72 7.12
N LYS A 65 -4.91 26.01 6.48
CA LYS A 65 -6.00 25.35 7.19
C LYS A 65 -5.51 23.96 7.60
N LYS A 66 -5.33 23.73 8.91
CA LYS A 66 -5.05 22.40 9.48
C LYS A 66 -6.16 21.43 9.05
N SER A 67 -5.80 20.37 8.35
CA SER A 67 -6.67 19.22 8.11
C SER A 67 -6.81 18.43 9.41
N VAL A 68 -8.01 18.42 10.00
CA VAL A 68 -8.38 17.53 11.10
C VAL A 68 -8.88 16.23 10.47
N VAL A 69 -8.17 15.13 10.71
CA VAL A 69 -8.54 13.77 10.29
C VAL A 69 -9.61 13.26 11.25
N SER A 70 -10.66 12.61 10.73
CA SER A 70 -11.78 12.11 11.54
C SER A 70 -11.46 10.75 12.20
N GLU A 71 -11.84 10.58 13.47
CA GLU A 71 -11.57 9.37 14.28
C GLU A 71 -12.14 8.08 13.68
N SER A 72 -13.14 8.15 12.78
CA SER A 72 -13.72 6.99 12.09
C SER A 72 -12.78 6.31 11.08
N GLU A 73 -11.74 7.00 10.60
CA GLU A 73 -10.78 6.47 9.62
C GLU A 73 -9.62 5.68 10.29
N VAL A 74 -9.52 5.75 11.62
CA VAL A 74 -8.46 5.16 12.45
C VAL A 74 -8.71 3.68 12.75
N LEU A 75 -9.97 3.23 12.76
CA LEU A 75 -10.36 1.85 13.07
C LEU A 75 -10.25 0.88 11.88
N LEU A 76 -10.45 1.38 10.66
CA LEU A 76 -10.54 0.56 9.44
C LEU A 76 -9.17 0.03 8.97
N THR A 77 -8.11 0.76 9.30
CA THR A 77 -6.73 0.56 8.81
C THR A 77 -5.93 -0.44 9.65
N ARG A 78 -6.50 -0.87 10.79
CA ARG A 78 -5.93 -1.78 11.80
C ARG A 78 -5.65 -3.21 11.31
N TYR A 79 -6.17 -3.61 10.15
CA TYR A 79 -6.22 -5.03 9.77
C TYR A 79 -5.64 -5.36 8.38
N ILE A 80 -5.07 -4.40 7.64
CA ILE A 80 -4.83 -4.56 6.20
C ILE A 80 -3.61 -5.46 5.87
N LEU A 81 -2.62 -5.57 6.75
CA LEU A 81 -1.37 -6.29 6.45
C LEU A 81 -1.24 -7.70 7.04
N PHE A 82 -2.05 -8.04 8.04
CA PHE A 82 -1.90 -9.31 8.78
C PHE A 82 -2.78 -10.45 8.23
N SER A 83 -3.47 -10.22 7.10
CA SER A 83 -4.77 -10.86 6.90
C SER A 83 -4.91 -11.81 5.71
N VAL A 84 -3.85 -12.06 4.95
CA VAL A 84 -4.06 -12.70 3.64
C VAL A 84 -2.93 -13.64 3.25
N ALA A 85 -2.26 -14.29 4.20
CA ALA A 85 -1.27 -15.32 3.85
C ALA A 85 -1.73 -16.70 4.32
N MET A 86 -1.68 -17.70 3.44
CA MET A 86 -1.95 -19.10 3.76
C MET A 86 -0.73 -19.96 3.42
N ILE A 87 -0.43 -20.91 4.30
CA ILE A 87 0.65 -21.90 4.11
C ILE A 87 0.13 -23.12 3.36
N VAL A 88 0.81 -23.48 2.27
CA VAL A 88 0.58 -24.70 1.49
C VAL A 88 1.79 -25.62 1.60
N SER A 89 1.55 -26.91 1.75
CA SER A 89 2.61 -27.93 1.82
C SER A 89 2.48 -28.92 0.66
N PHE A 90 3.60 -29.52 0.26
CA PHE A 90 3.62 -30.55 -0.77
C PHE A 90 3.65 -31.96 -0.16
N TYR A 91 2.94 -32.89 -0.81
CA TYR A 91 2.83 -34.26 -0.31
C TYR A 91 4.19 -34.98 -0.19
N ASN A 92 5.13 -34.71 -1.12
CA ASN A 92 6.44 -35.37 -1.20
C ASN A 92 7.64 -34.48 -0.81
N SER A 93 7.40 -33.29 -0.23
CA SER A 93 8.48 -32.37 0.14
C SER A 93 8.21 -31.71 1.49
N SER A 94 9.27 -31.24 2.16
CA SER A 94 9.16 -30.31 3.29
C SER A 94 8.94 -28.86 2.85
N ASP A 95 8.91 -28.58 1.55
CA ASP A 95 8.69 -27.25 1.00
C ASP A 95 7.33 -26.69 1.45
N LEU A 96 7.35 -25.47 1.97
CA LEU A 96 6.19 -24.68 2.33
C LEU A 96 6.06 -23.51 1.36
N LEU A 97 4.81 -23.18 1.00
CA LEU A 97 4.49 -22.03 0.17
C LEU A 97 3.62 -21.04 0.92
N TRP A 98 3.98 -19.77 0.82
CA TRP A 98 3.28 -18.62 1.41
C TRP A 98 2.46 -17.90 0.34
N LEU A 99 1.19 -18.30 0.22
CA LEU A 99 0.29 -17.72 -0.78
C LEU A 99 -0.44 -16.50 -0.20
N PRO A 100 -0.53 -15.37 -0.91
CA PRO A 100 -1.27 -14.18 -0.49
C PRO A 100 -2.79 -14.38 -0.70
N VAL A 101 -3.32 -15.44 -0.11
CA VAL A 101 -4.70 -15.89 -0.21
C VAL A 101 -5.21 -16.25 1.18
N TYR A 102 -6.43 -15.82 1.51
CA TYR A 102 -7.04 -16.11 2.81
C TYR A 102 -7.75 -17.48 2.87
N SER A 103 -8.51 -17.80 1.83
CA SER A 103 -9.32 -19.01 1.75
C SER A 103 -9.15 -19.68 0.40
N ILE A 104 -9.21 -21.02 0.39
CA ILE A 104 -9.25 -21.82 -0.83
C ILE A 104 -10.42 -22.80 -0.74
N ASN A 105 -11.06 -23.01 -1.90
CA ASN A 105 -12.26 -23.84 -2.07
C ASN A 105 -13.49 -23.33 -1.30
N ASP A 106 -13.57 -22.03 -1.02
CA ASP A 106 -14.65 -21.47 -0.22
C ASP A 106 -15.98 -21.48 -0.98
N ARG A 107 -16.97 -22.20 -0.43
CA ARG A 107 -18.34 -22.28 -0.98
C ARG A 107 -19.28 -21.22 -0.41
N ILE A 108 -18.81 -20.35 0.48
CA ILE A 108 -19.59 -19.24 1.02
C ILE A 108 -20.10 -18.31 -0.11
N HIS A 109 -19.40 -18.27 -1.23
CA HIS A 109 -19.81 -17.57 -2.45
C HIS A 109 -21.08 -18.13 -3.12
N GLU A 110 -21.58 -19.30 -2.72
CA GLU A 110 -22.88 -19.82 -3.17
C GLU A 110 -24.06 -19.03 -2.56
N SER A 111 -23.86 -18.37 -1.42
CA SER A 111 -24.89 -17.52 -0.80
C SER A 111 -25.06 -16.21 -1.55
N SER A 112 -26.31 -15.84 -1.84
CA SER A 112 -26.66 -14.61 -2.59
C SER A 112 -26.10 -13.34 -1.95
N PHE A 113 -25.91 -13.31 -0.63
CA PHE A 113 -25.30 -12.18 0.08
C PHE A 113 -23.84 -11.93 -0.34
N TYR A 114 -23.04 -12.99 -0.45
CA TYR A 114 -21.62 -12.89 -0.80
C TYR A 114 -21.40 -12.62 -2.28
N VAL A 115 -22.33 -13.06 -3.14
CA VAL A 115 -22.35 -12.63 -4.56
C VAL A 115 -22.54 -11.12 -4.65
N ILE A 116 -23.47 -10.53 -3.87
CA ILE A 116 -23.66 -9.07 -3.82
C ILE A 116 -22.39 -8.36 -3.34
N LEU A 117 -21.74 -8.85 -2.28
CA LEU A 117 -20.48 -8.31 -1.80
C LEU A 117 -19.36 -8.39 -2.86
N GLY A 118 -19.26 -9.51 -3.58
CA GLY A 118 -18.31 -9.66 -4.68
C GLY A 118 -18.58 -8.70 -5.84
N CYS A 119 -19.85 -8.49 -6.21
CA CYS A 119 -20.22 -7.49 -7.21
C CYS A 119 -19.83 -6.07 -6.75
N PHE A 120 -20.08 -5.73 -5.49
CA PHE A 120 -19.69 -4.45 -4.91
C PHE A 120 -18.16 -4.27 -4.91
N GLN A 121 -17.40 -5.32 -4.60
CA GLN A 121 -15.95 -5.32 -4.65
C GLN A 121 -15.41 -5.07 -6.07
N ILE A 122 -16.01 -5.70 -7.09
CA ILE A 122 -15.65 -5.46 -8.50
C ILE A 122 -15.92 -3.99 -8.87
N VAL A 123 -17.04 -3.41 -8.43
CA VAL A 123 -17.34 -1.98 -8.65
C VAL A 123 -16.28 -1.09 -8.00
N ILE A 124 -15.85 -1.39 -6.77
CA ILE A 124 -14.76 -0.67 -6.09
C ILE A 124 -13.45 -0.78 -6.87
N TYR A 125 -13.11 -1.95 -7.40
CA TYR A 125 -11.89 -2.14 -8.19
C TYR A 125 -11.93 -1.36 -9.51
N CYS A 126 -13.04 -1.41 -10.24
CA CYS A 126 -13.24 -0.60 -11.43
C CYS A 126 -13.14 0.90 -11.14
N PHE A 127 -13.75 1.35 -10.04
CA PHE A 127 -13.65 2.74 -9.59
C PHE A 127 -12.21 3.12 -9.22
N THR A 128 -11.49 2.23 -8.53
CA THR A 128 -10.08 2.42 -8.17
C THR A 128 -9.21 2.57 -9.41
N GLY A 129 -9.34 1.68 -10.39
CA GLY A 129 -8.64 1.77 -11.66
C GLY A 129 -8.92 3.09 -12.38
N TYR A 130 -10.19 3.53 -12.41
CA TYR A 130 -10.56 4.84 -12.97
C TYR A 130 -9.86 6.00 -12.25
N VAL A 131 -9.89 6.02 -10.91
CA VAL A 131 -9.25 7.07 -10.10
C VAL A 131 -7.73 7.08 -10.33
N ILE A 132 -7.08 5.92 -10.40
CA ILE A 132 -5.64 5.81 -10.68
C ILE A 132 -5.30 6.39 -12.05
N ILE A 133 -6.02 6.00 -13.11
CA ILE A 133 -5.80 6.51 -14.48
C ILE A 133 -5.93 8.04 -14.50
N LYS A 134 -6.98 8.57 -13.88
CA LYS A 134 -7.18 10.03 -13.79
C LYS A 134 -6.08 10.71 -12.99
N THR A 135 -5.66 10.12 -11.88
CA THR A 135 -4.56 10.65 -11.04
C THR A 135 -3.26 10.73 -11.83
N CYS A 136 -2.87 9.64 -12.50
CA CYS A 136 -1.68 9.60 -13.35
C CYS A 136 -1.76 10.62 -14.49
N SER A 137 -2.91 10.74 -15.16
CA SER A 137 -3.13 11.74 -16.20
C SER A 137 -2.96 13.18 -15.68
N ILE A 138 -3.49 13.48 -14.48
CA ILE A 138 -3.34 14.80 -13.84
C ILE A 138 -1.88 15.07 -13.47
N PHE A 139 -1.16 14.11 -12.90
CA PHE A 139 0.26 14.27 -12.54
C PHE A 139 1.14 14.53 -13.77
N LEU A 140 0.85 13.88 -14.89
CA LEU A 140 1.58 14.09 -16.13
C LEU A 140 1.21 15.42 -16.82
N ARG A 141 -0.01 15.93 -16.60
CA ARG A 141 -0.49 17.20 -17.19
C ARG A 141 -0.10 18.43 -16.36
N ILE A 142 -0.32 18.39 -15.05
CA ILE A 142 -0.09 19.51 -14.13
C ILE A 142 1.31 19.38 -13.53
N LYS A 143 2.24 20.17 -14.06
CA LYS A 143 3.63 20.27 -13.58
C LYS A 143 3.72 21.09 -12.29
N LEU A 144 3.06 20.60 -11.23
CA LEU A 144 3.18 21.19 -9.89
C LEU A 144 4.49 20.78 -9.21
N PHE A 145 4.92 19.56 -9.46
CA PHE A 145 6.18 18.99 -8.99
C PHE A 145 7.12 18.72 -10.15
N HIS A 146 8.41 18.64 -9.85
CA HIS A 146 9.43 18.25 -10.81
C HIS A 146 9.10 16.92 -11.51
N GLU A 147 9.51 16.77 -12.77
CA GLU A 147 9.18 15.60 -13.61
C GLU A 147 9.57 14.27 -12.94
N ASN A 148 10.70 14.24 -12.23
CA ASN A 148 11.25 13.02 -11.62
C ASN A 148 10.31 12.37 -10.59
N ILE A 149 9.68 13.17 -9.73
CA ILE A 149 8.78 12.61 -8.73
C ILE A 149 7.44 12.21 -9.33
N ASN A 150 6.98 12.91 -10.37
CA ASN A 150 5.77 12.53 -11.11
C ASN A 150 5.96 11.17 -11.80
N ILE A 151 7.15 10.90 -12.33
CA ILE A 151 7.50 9.57 -12.89
C ILE A 151 7.42 8.48 -11.80
N LEU A 152 8.03 8.71 -10.63
CA LEU A 152 7.98 7.74 -9.52
C LEU A 152 6.55 7.47 -9.03
N MET A 153 5.79 8.54 -8.77
CA MET A 153 4.40 8.42 -8.35
C MET A 153 3.57 7.62 -9.35
N THR A 154 3.71 7.92 -10.65
CA THR A 154 2.98 7.24 -11.71
C THR A 154 3.35 5.75 -11.76
N TRP A 155 4.64 5.42 -11.66
CA TRP A 155 5.10 4.03 -11.64
C TRP A 155 4.47 3.22 -10.51
N PHE A 156 4.60 3.68 -9.26
CA PHE A 156 4.07 2.97 -8.10
C PHE A 156 2.54 2.86 -8.10
N LEU A 157 1.82 3.86 -8.62
CA LEU A 157 0.37 3.76 -8.80
C LEU A 157 -0.02 2.73 -9.88
N CYS A 158 0.75 2.64 -10.97
CA CYS A 158 0.48 1.69 -12.03
C CYS A 158 0.73 0.23 -11.63
N GLN A 159 1.54 -0.05 -10.60
CA GLN A 159 1.72 -1.41 -10.08
C GLN A 159 0.43 -2.03 -9.52
N TRP A 160 -0.58 -1.21 -9.19
CA TRP A 160 -1.91 -1.73 -8.85
C TRP A 160 -2.54 -2.55 -9.99
N PHE A 161 -2.22 -2.23 -11.26
CA PHE A 161 -2.71 -3.00 -12.41
C PHE A 161 -2.08 -4.39 -12.50
N GLU A 162 -0.85 -4.57 -12.00
CA GLU A 162 -0.22 -5.88 -11.88
C GLU A 162 -0.96 -6.73 -10.84
N ALA A 163 -1.28 -6.12 -9.69
CA ALA A 163 -2.00 -6.79 -8.61
C ALA A 163 -3.45 -7.14 -8.96
N ILE A 164 -4.17 -6.30 -9.71
CA ILE A 164 -5.54 -6.64 -10.11
C ILE A 164 -5.56 -7.81 -11.10
N LEU A 165 -4.58 -7.87 -12.02
CA LEU A 165 -4.44 -9.01 -12.93
C LEU A 165 -4.13 -10.30 -12.16
N ALA A 166 -3.22 -10.24 -11.19
CA ALA A 166 -2.95 -11.36 -10.28
C ALA A 166 -4.20 -11.78 -9.50
N LYS A 167 -4.95 -10.82 -8.95
CA LYS A 167 -6.16 -11.08 -8.17
C LYS A 167 -7.26 -11.75 -9.01
N CYS A 168 -7.43 -11.35 -10.27
CA CYS A 168 -8.36 -12.00 -11.20
C CYS A 168 -8.08 -13.49 -11.37
N VAL A 169 -6.80 -13.90 -11.34
CA VAL A 169 -6.41 -15.31 -11.43
C VAL A 169 -6.57 -16.03 -10.09
N ILE A 170 -6.37 -15.35 -8.96
CA ILE A 170 -6.51 -15.91 -7.61
C ILE A 170 -7.99 -16.17 -7.25
N ILE A 171 -8.92 -15.28 -7.64
CA ILE A 171 -10.34 -15.35 -7.27
C ILE A 171 -10.99 -16.72 -7.59
N PRO A 172 -10.82 -17.33 -8.79
CA PRO A 172 -11.37 -18.65 -9.08
C PRO A 172 -10.96 -19.77 -8.10
N TYR A 173 -9.76 -19.67 -7.52
CA TYR A 173 -9.28 -20.62 -6.50
C TYR A 173 -9.87 -20.32 -5.12
N GLN A 174 -10.08 -19.04 -4.79
CA GLN A 174 -10.74 -18.61 -3.56
C GLN A 174 -12.20 -19.05 -3.53
N THR A 175 -12.94 -18.83 -4.63
CA THR A 175 -14.36 -19.17 -4.78
C THR A 175 -14.64 -20.66 -4.95
N GLY A 176 -13.59 -21.48 -5.05
CA GLY A 176 -13.73 -22.91 -5.30
C GLY A 176 -14.27 -23.26 -6.69
N MET A 177 -14.23 -22.33 -7.65
CA MET A 177 -14.47 -22.63 -9.07
C MET A 177 -13.39 -23.56 -9.62
N ILE A 178 -12.14 -23.34 -9.18
CA ILE A 178 -11.01 -24.24 -9.41
C ILE A 178 -10.62 -24.82 -8.05
N GLN A 179 -10.80 -26.12 -7.90
CA GLN A 179 -10.57 -26.81 -6.62
C GLN A 179 -9.15 -27.37 -6.57
N ILE A 180 -8.45 -27.10 -5.48
CA ILE A 180 -7.10 -27.62 -5.22
C ILE A 180 -7.13 -28.44 -3.92
N GLY A 181 -6.40 -29.56 -3.89
CA GLY A 181 -6.17 -30.36 -2.69
C GLY A 181 -6.75 -31.77 -2.79
N GLN A 182 -6.43 -32.61 -1.80
CA GLN A 182 -6.85 -34.02 -1.82
C GLN A 182 -8.36 -34.22 -1.63
N ASP A 183 -9.02 -33.30 -0.92
CA ASP A 183 -10.47 -33.35 -0.66
C ASP A 183 -11.18 -32.10 -1.23
N PRO A 184 -11.95 -32.25 -2.32
CA PRO A 184 -12.68 -31.14 -2.95
C PRO A 184 -13.84 -30.57 -2.11
N ARG A 185 -14.19 -31.25 -1.01
CA ARG A 185 -15.25 -30.80 -0.08
C ARG A 185 -14.68 -30.06 1.13
N LYS A 186 -13.36 -30.13 1.35
CA LYS A 186 -12.70 -29.42 2.44
C LYS A 186 -12.41 -27.99 2.03
N THR A 187 -12.93 -27.06 2.81
CA THR A 187 -12.58 -25.65 2.73
C THR A 187 -11.35 -25.39 3.59
N TYR A 188 -10.40 -24.61 3.05
CA TYR A 188 -9.17 -24.27 3.75
C TYR A 188 -9.26 -22.81 4.19
N PHE A 189 -9.32 -22.62 5.51
CA PHE A 189 -9.32 -21.32 6.17
C PHE A 189 -8.27 -21.35 7.28
N ASN A 190 -7.03 -20.94 6.99
CA ASN A 190 -6.03 -20.83 8.04
C ASN A 190 -4.94 -19.83 7.66
N TRP A 191 -4.77 -18.82 8.51
CA TRP A 191 -3.74 -17.77 8.41
C TRP A 191 -2.32 -18.35 8.58
N TRP A 192 -2.20 -19.36 9.45
CA TRP A 192 -0.97 -20.05 9.79
C TRP A 192 -1.34 -21.24 10.69
N THR A 193 -0.81 -22.42 10.41
CA THR A 193 -0.98 -23.60 11.28
C THR A 193 0.32 -24.38 11.24
N ASP A 194 0.80 -24.86 12.39
CA ASP A 194 1.91 -25.83 12.43
C ASP A 194 1.43 -27.25 12.11
N ASN A 195 0.11 -27.45 12.13
CA ASN A 195 -0.49 -28.77 11.99
C ASN A 195 -0.68 -29.13 10.51
N ARG A 196 0.13 -30.07 10.00
CA ARG A 196 0.07 -30.53 8.60
C ARG A 196 -1.30 -31.06 8.17
N THR A 197 -2.12 -31.55 9.10
CA THR A 197 -3.46 -32.09 8.77
C THR A 197 -4.47 -30.98 8.42
N GLU A 198 -4.18 -29.74 8.81
CA GLU A 198 -5.00 -28.56 8.52
C GLU A 198 -4.49 -27.77 7.32
N MET A 199 -3.23 -27.99 6.91
CA MET A 199 -2.65 -27.36 5.73
C MET A 199 -3.28 -27.87 4.43
N LEU A 200 -3.27 -27.03 3.40
CA LEU A 200 -3.53 -27.47 2.04
C LEU A 200 -2.35 -28.33 1.57
N ILE A 201 -2.63 -29.60 1.26
CA ILE A 201 -1.62 -30.54 0.75
C ILE A 201 -1.83 -30.69 -0.75
N VAL A 202 -0.84 -30.28 -1.52
CA VAL A 202 -0.84 -30.33 -2.99
C VAL A 202 -0.03 -31.53 -3.48
N LYS A 203 -0.56 -32.25 -4.46
CA LYS A 203 0.07 -33.46 -5.03
C LYS A 203 1.16 -33.13 -6.04
N ASP A 204 0.94 -32.12 -6.89
CA ASP A 204 1.89 -31.70 -7.94
C ASP A 204 2.03 -30.18 -8.02
N LYS A 205 3.26 -29.70 -8.24
CA LYS A 205 3.58 -28.27 -8.45
C LYS A 205 2.86 -27.70 -9.68
N ASN A 206 2.61 -28.53 -10.70
CA ASN A 206 1.93 -28.09 -11.91
C ASN A 206 0.45 -27.72 -11.68
N GLU A 207 -0.21 -28.33 -10.70
CA GLU A 207 -1.63 -28.07 -10.37
C GLU A 207 -1.83 -26.64 -9.87
N ILE A 208 -0.82 -26.09 -9.20
CA ILE A 208 -0.88 -24.75 -8.58
C ILE A 208 -0.05 -23.71 -9.32
N TRP A 209 0.51 -24.02 -10.49
CA TRP A 209 1.46 -23.12 -11.17
C TRP A 209 0.88 -21.74 -11.44
N SER A 210 -0.36 -21.67 -11.93
CA SER A 210 -1.07 -20.41 -12.18
C SER A 210 -1.31 -19.61 -10.89
N LEU A 211 -1.65 -20.30 -9.79
CA LEU A 211 -1.81 -19.68 -8.47
C LEU A 211 -0.48 -19.18 -7.92
N TYR A 212 0.60 -19.94 -8.07
CA TYR A 212 1.96 -19.58 -7.66
C TYR A 212 2.45 -18.33 -8.40
N VAL A 213 2.35 -18.30 -9.73
CA VAL A 213 2.78 -17.14 -10.54
C VAL A 213 1.97 -15.90 -10.15
N SER A 214 0.66 -16.01 -10.00
CA SER A 214 -0.19 -14.89 -9.59
C SER A 214 0.14 -14.40 -8.17
N SER A 215 0.50 -15.33 -7.28
CA SER A 215 0.97 -15.02 -5.93
C SER A 215 2.28 -14.23 -5.96
N CYS A 216 3.22 -14.55 -6.86
CA CYS A 216 4.45 -13.77 -7.06
C CYS A 216 4.17 -12.32 -7.43
N PHE A 217 3.28 -12.08 -8.39
CA PHE A 217 2.88 -10.74 -8.80
C PHE A 217 2.18 -9.97 -7.66
N MET A 218 1.33 -10.65 -6.87
CA MET A 218 0.67 -10.03 -5.72
C MET A 218 1.68 -9.65 -4.62
N TRP A 219 2.60 -10.53 -4.26
CA TRP A 219 3.66 -10.21 -3.31
C TRP A 219 4.60 -9.12 -3.81
N HIS A 220 4.93 -9.11 -5.10
CA HIS A 220 5.72 -8.06 -5.72
C HIS A 220 5.05 -6.69 -5.57
N TYR A 221 3.73 -6.60 -5.80
CA TYR A 221 2.96 -5.39 -5.54
C TYR A 221 2.99 -4.98 -4.06
N ILE A 222 2.72 -5.90 -3.13
CA ILE A 222 2.73 -5.60 -1.68
C ILE A 222 4.07 -5.00 -1.25
N TRP A 223 5.18 -5.63 -1.66
CA TRP A 223 6.52 -5.12 -1.35
C TRP A 223 6.81 -3.79 -2.05
N SER A 224 6.34 -3.59 -3.27
CA SER A 224 6.53 -2.31 -3.95
C SER A 224 5.77 -1.16 -3.30
N VAL A 225 4.56 -1.41 -2.79
CA VAL A 225 3.81 -0.44 -1.97
C VAL A 225 4.56 -0.10 -0.67
N MET A 226 5.21 -1.09 -0.05
CA MET A 226 6.02 -0.88 1.16
C MET A 226 7.29 -0.06 0.90
N PHE A 227 7.99 -0.33 -0.19
CA PHE A 227 9.23 0.39 -0.53
C PHE A 227 8.97 1.75 -1.21
N GLY A 228 7.80 1.96 -1.81
CA GLY A 228 7.45 3.19 -2.53
C GLY A 228 7.72 4.48 -1.75
N PRO A 229 7.20 4.65 -0.52
CA PRO A 229 7.45 5.85 0.29
C PRO A 229 8.92 6.11 0.60
N VAL A 230 9.71 5.05 0.83
CA VAL A 230 11.17 5.12 1.04
C VAL A 230 11.83 5.68 -0.22
N VAL A 231 11.51 5.11 -1.37
CA VAL A 231 12.09 5.49 -2.67
C VAL A 231 11.78 6.95 -3.02
N VAL A 232 10.54 7.39 -2.78
CA VAL A 232 10.20 8.80 -3.00
C VAL A 232 10.91 9.70 -1.97
N GLY A 233 11.09 9.24 -0.73
CA GLY A 233 11.91 9.93 0.27
C GLY A 233 13.34 10.15 -0.19
N VAL A 234 13.98 9.11 -0.73
CA VAL A 234 15.34 9.19 -1.28
C VAL A 234 15.39 10.20 -2.44
N GLU A 235 14.41 10.19 -3.35
CA GLU A 235 14.36 11.17 -4.44
C GLU A 235 14.25 12.61 -3.93
N ARG A 236 13.46 12.87 -2.88
CA ARG A 236 13.37 14.19 -2.23
C ARG A 236 14.67 14.60 -1.53
N LEU A 237 15.39 13.65 -0.93
CA LEU A 237 16.73 13.91 -0.38
C LEU A 237 17.74 14.25 -1.49
N CYS A 238 17.70 13.55 -2.63
CA CYS A 238 18.51 13.88 -3.80
C CYS A 238 18.20 15.28 -4.33
N ALA A 239 16.91 15.66 -4.43
CA ALA A 239 16.51 17.00 -4.84
C ALA A 239 17.02 18.09 -3.87
N THR A 240 17.07 17.78 -2.57
CA THR A 240 17.63 18.68 -1.55
C THR A 240 19.16 18.75 -1.63
N TYR A 241 19.84 17.63 -1.91
CA TYR A 241 21.30 17.60 -2.08
C TYR A 241 21.75 18.38 -3.32
N TYR A 242 21.05 18.19 -4.44
CA TYR A 242 21.34 18.88 -5.70
C TYR A 242 20.54 20.17 -5.90
N ILE A 243 20.21 20.87 -4.80
CA ILE A 243 19.40 22.09 -4.80
C ILE A 243 19.87 23.17 -5.80
N GLN A 244 21.17 23.17 -6.15
CA GLN A 244 21.77 24.19 -6.99
C GLN A 244 21.29 24.15 -8.45
N ASP A 245 21.06 22.96 -8.99
CA ASP A 245 20.84 22.71 -10.41
C ASP A 245 19.77 21.64 -10.69
N TYR A 246 19.06 21.14 -9.67
CA TYR A 246 18.00 20.14 -9.82
C TYR A 246 16.93 20.56 -10.81
N GLU A 247 16.43 21.79 -10.71
CA GLU A 247 15.38 22.30 -11.60
C GLU A 247 15.86 22.51 -13.05
N ASN A 248 17.15 22.77 -13.23
CA ASN A 248 17.72 23.06 -14.55
C ASN A 248 18.08 21.78 -15.32
N SER A 249 18.31 20.68 -14.60
CA SER A 249 18.71 19.41 -15.18
C SER A 249 17.65 18.36 -14.92
N ARG A 250 17.02 17.85 -16.00
CA ARG A 250 15.93 16.87 -15.87
C ARG A 250 16.31 15.64 -15.04
N ARG A 251 17.59 15.23 -15.00
CA ARG A 251 18.11 14.13 -14.16
C ARG A 251 17.22 12.88 -14.10
N ARG A 252 16.61 12.50 -15.23
CA ARG A 252 15.70 11.34 -15.33
C ARG A 252 16.35 10.01 -14.93
N GLN A 253 17.67 9.97 -14.88
CA GLN A 253 18.43 8.84 -14.35
C GLN A 253 18.10 8.54 -12.88
N ILE A 254 17.83 9.56 -12.05
CA ILE A 254 17.48 9.36 -10.62
C ILE A 254 16.23 8.50 -10.46
N PRO A 255 15.06 8.88 -10.99
CA PRO A 255 13.86 8.05 -10.84
C PRO A 255 13.98 6.69 -11.55
N ILE A 256 14.67 6.61 -12.69
CA ILE A 256 14.86 5.34 -13.40
C ILE A 256 15.71 4.37 -12.58
N ILE A 257 16.85 4.81 -12.04
CA ILE A 257 17.71 3.98 -11.19
C ILE A 257 16.96 3.54 -9.94
N LEU A 258 16.21 4.46 -9.32
CA LEU A 258 15.40 4.14 -8.15
C LEU A 258 14.33 3.08 -8.45
N ILE A 259 13.64 3.17 -9.59
CA ILE A 259 12.68 2.13 -10.02
C ILE A 259 13.39 0.80 -10.23
N LEU A 260 14.52 0.79 -10.95
CA LEU A 260 15.27 -0.43 -11.23
C LEU A 260 15.76 -1.11 -9.95
N VAL A 261 16.35 -0.35 -9.02
CA VAL A 261 16.82 -0.86 -7.73
C VAL A 261 15.64 -1.40 -6.92
N THR A 262 14.50 -0.70 -6.93
CA THR A 262 13.31 -1.17 -6.20
C THR A 262 12.85 -2.51 -6.73
N ASN A 263 12.69 -2.67 -8.05
CA ASN A 263 12.26 -3.93 -8.65
C ASN A 263 13.32 -5.04 -8.47
N LEU A 264 14.61 -4.70 -8.50
CA LEU A 264 15.70 -5.65 -8.22
C LEU A 264 15.64 -6.20 -6.79
N ILE A 265 15.08 -5.43 -5.85
CA ILE A 265 14.87 -5.86 -4.47
C ILE A 265 13.54 -6.60 -4.34
N THR A 266 12.43 -6.02 -4.81
CA THR A 266 11.07 -6.53 -4.55
C THR A 266 10.77 -7.83 -5.28
N ILE A 267 11.32 -8.07 -6.48
CA ILE A 267 11.09 -9.31 -7.24
C ILE A 267 11.73 -10.52 -6.53
N PRO A 268 13.03 -10.53 -6.18
CA PRO A 268 13.60 -11.61 -5.38
C PRO A 268 12.92 -11.74 -4.03
N TYR A 269 12.57 -10.63 -3.38
CA TYR A 269 11.89 -10.67 -2.08
C TYR A 269 10.53 -11.39 -2.17
N ALA A 270 9.75 -11.13 -3.22
CA ALA A 270 8.50 -11.84 -3.46
C ALA A 270 8.71 -13.36 -3.64
N TYR A 271 9.75 -13.76 -4.38
CA TYR A 271 10.12 -15.17 -4.52
C TYR A 271 10.53 -15.82 -3.20
N LEU A 272 11.37 -15.14 -2.41
CA LEU A 272 11.86 -15.66 -1.14
C LEU A 272 10.73 -15.78 -0.09
N VAL A 273 9.81 -14.81 -0.04
CA VAL A 273 8.65 -14.86 0.85
C VAL A 273 7.72 -16.01 0.46
N ILE A 274 7.41 -16.18 -0.83
CA ILE A 274 6.54 -17.27 -1.27
C ILE A 274 7.11 -18.64 -0.95
N ASN A 275 8.42 -18.83 -1.04
CA ASN A 275 9.05 -20.11 -0.74
C ASN A 275 9.39 -20.30 0.76
N ASP A 276 8.79 -19.48 1.63
CA ASP A 276 8.99 -19.51 3.10
C ASP A 276 10.48 -19.46 3.51
N GLN A 277 11.32 -18.82 2.68
CA GLN A 277 12.75 -18.67 2.93
C GLN A 277 13.07 -17.46 3.82
N ILE A 278 12.11 -16.55 3.98
CA ILE A 278 12.19 -15.40 4.87
C ILE A 278 11.22 -15.63 6.03
N PRO A 279 11.73 -15.84 7.25
CA PRO A 279 10.90 -15.89 8.45
C PRO A 279 10.03 -14.64 8.57
N PHE A 280 8.79 -14.84 9.01
CA PHE A 280 7.83 -13.74 9.19
C PHE A 280 8.38 -12.56 10.01
N MET A 281 9.19 -12.84 11.05
CA MET A 281 9.80 -11.80 11.89
C MET A 281 10.76 -10.88 11.12
N ILE A 282 11.47 -11.42 10.13
CA ILE A 282 12.37 -10.63 9.28
C ILE A 282 11.55 -9.75 8.34
N ALA A 283 10.50 -10.31 7.72
CA ALA A 283 9.59 -9.53 6.87
C ALA A 283 8.89 -8.40 7.65
N TYR A 284 8.47 -8.68 8.89
CA TYR A 284 7.91 -7.67 9.79
C TYR A 284 8.93 -6.60 10.16
N GLY A 285 10.14 -7.00 10.58
CA GLY A 285 11.22 -6.08 10.91
C GLY A 285 11.58 -5.14 9.75
N GLN A 286 11.56 -5.63 8.52
CA GLN A 286 11.76 -4.83 7.32
C GLN A 286 10.66 -3.75 7.15
N CYS A 287 9.40 -4.10 7.43
CA CYS A 287 8.30 -3.13 7.35
C CYS A 287 8.46 -2.01 8.39
N VAL A 288 8.80 -2.38 9.65
CA VAL A 288 9.07 -1.41 10.72
C VAL A 288 10.27 -0.52 10.37
N MET A 289 11.34 -1.10 9.82
CA MET A 289 12.51 -0.34 9.38
C MET A 289 12.16 0.63 8.25
N ASN A 290 11.37 0.22 7.26
CA ASN A 290 10.93 1.09 6.18
C ASN A 290 10.11 2.28 6.72
N ALA A 291 9.16 2.04 7.63
CA ALA A 291 8.42 3.11 8.31
C ALA A 291 9.33 4.07 9.06
N ALA A 292 10.27 3.55 9.86
CA ALA A 292 11.23 4.38 10.59
C ALA A 292 12.07 5.25 9.63
N ILE A 293 12.56 4.68 8.52
CA ILE A 293 13.32 5.41 7.50
C ILE A 293 12.46 6.53 6.89
N VAL A 294 11.20 6.26 6.56
CA VAL A 294 10.30 7.26 5.99
C VAL A 294 10.04 8.37 7.02
N PHE A 295 9.68 8.01 8.25
CA PHE A 295 9.40 8.95 9.32
C PHE A 295 10.58 9.88 9.61
N PHE A 296 11.74 9.31 9.95
CA PHE A 296 12.93 10.09 10.28
C PHE A 296 13.50 10.82 9.05
N GLY A 297 13.51 10.16 7.89
CA GLY A 297 13.97 10.76 6.64
C GLY A 297 13.16 12.00 6.26
N TYR A 298 11.83 11.96 6.43
CA TYR A 298 10.95 13.07 6.12
C TYR A 298 11.09 14.20 7.14
N LEU A 299 11.26 13.89 8.43
CA LEU A 299 11.52 14.88 9.47
C LEU A 299 12.85 15.62 9.24
N ILE A 300 13.92 14.88 8.93
CA ILE A 300 15.24 15.44 8.63
C ILE A 300 15.16 16.29 7.35
N GLY A 301 14.56 15.75 6.29
CA GLY A 301 14.35 16.48 5.03
C GLY A 301 13.57 17.77 5.25
N PHE A 302 12.53 17.75 6.09
CA PHE A 302 11.73 18.93 6.41
C PHE A 302 12.56 19.99 7.14
N ARG A 303 13.29 19.58 8.19
CA ARG A 303 14.17 20.49 8.95
C ARG A 303 15.22 21.14 8.06
N ILE A 304 15.88 20.37 7.20
CA ILE A 304 16.90 20.88 6.27
C ILE A 304 16.28 21.91 5.30
N ASN A 305 15.14 21.59 4.69
CA ASN A 305 14.50 22.49 3.73
C ASN A 305 14.00 23.79 4.40
N VAL A 306 13.50 23.74 5.64
CA VAL A 306 13.14 24.95 6.40
C VAL A 306 14.36 25.83 6.66
N ILE A 307 15.49 25.26 7.09
CA ILE A 307 16.74 26.01 7.28
C ILE A 307 17.20 26.67 5.97
N TRP A 308 17.07 25.96 4.84
CA TRP A 308 17.39 26.54 3.54
C TRP A 308 16.48 27.70 3.16
N ARG A 309 15.16 27.58 3.41
CA ARG A 309 14.21 28.66 3.17
C ARG A 309 14.58 29.90 3.99
N ASP A 310 14.79 29.75 5.29
CA ASP A 310 15.08 30.88 6.19
C ASP A 310 16.40 31.58 5.78
N ARG A 311 17.40 30.83 5.33
CA ARG A 311 18.65 31.40 4.76
C ARG A 311 18.39 32.17 3.46
N MET A 312 17.54 31.67 2.57
CA MET A 312 17.21 32.31 1.30
C MET A 312 16.36 33.58 1.46
N ASP A 313 15.56 33.65 2.52
CA ASP A 313 14.80 34.85 2.86
C ASP A 313 15.69 35.93 3.48
N SER A 314 16.75 35.54 4.20
CA SER A 314 17.72 36.47 4.79
C SER A 314 18.63 37.15 3.76
N ASP A 315 19.01 36.47 2.69
CA ASP A 315 19.91 36.99 1.64
C ASP A 315 19.31 36.75 0.24
N GLN A 316 18.28 37.53 -0.10
CA GLN A 316 17.52 37.32 -1.33
C GLN A 316 18.33 37.55 -2.60
N SER A 317 19.37 38.38 -2.56
CA SER A 317 20.24 38.69 -3.71
C SER A 317 21.10 37.52 -4.16
N ARG A 318 21.40 36.58 -3.26
CA ARG A 318 22.40 35.53 -3.49
C ARG A 318 21.84 34.27 -4.14
N TYR A 319 20.52 34.08 -4.11
CA TYR A 319 19.87 32.83 -4.52
C TYR A 319 18.97 33.01 -5.74
N SER A 320 19.12 32.10 -6.71
CA SER A 320 18.27 32.08 -7.91
C SER A 320 16.83 31.68 -7.59
N LEU A 321 15.89 32.13 -8.42
CA LEU A 321 14.47 31.81 -8.30
C LEU A 321 14.21 30.29 -8.33
N ALA A 322 14.94 29.57 -9.17
CA ALA A 322 14.86 28.11 -9.28
C ALA A 322 15.15 27.40 -7.95
N ARG A 323 16.11 27.90 -7.15
CA ARG A 323 16.43 27.34 -5.82
C ARG A 323 15.29 27.54 -4.83
N LYS A 324 14.70 28.74 -4.81
CA LYS A 324 13.55 29.05 -3.95
C LYS A 324 12.36 28.16 -4.31
N PHE A 325 12.10 27.99 -5.60
CA PHE A 325 11.03 27.11 -6.09
C PHE A 325 11.25 25.65 -5.64
N GLN A 326 12.47 25.13 -5.74
CA GLN A 326 12.80 23.77 -5.31
C GLN A 326 12.58 23.54 -3.81
N VAL A 327 12.99 24.49 -2.96
CA VAL A 327 12.82 24.39 -1.51
C VAL A 327 11.34 24.44 -1.14
N GLU A 328 10.60 25.38 -1.71
CA GLU A 328 9.16 25.49 -1.49
C GLU A 328 8.40 24.25 -1.99
N GLU A 329 8.81 23.68 -3.13
CA GLU A 329 8.26 22.41 -3.63
C GLU A 329 8.52 21.27 -2.64
N ASN A 330 9.75 21.13 -2.13
CA ASN A 330 10.11 20.08 -1.18
C ASN A 330 9.37 20.25 0.15
N ILE A 331 9.27 21.47 0.68
CA ILE A 331 8.51 21.76 1.90
C ILE A 331 7.02 21.44 1.70
N ARG A 332 6.45 21.86 0.56
CA ARG A 332 5.05 21.55 0.21
C ARG A 332 4.83 20.06 0.10
N TYR A 333 5.71 19.35 -0.59
CA TYR A 333 5.65 17.89 -0.71
C TYR A 333 5.64 17.23 0.68
N LEU A 334 6.58 17.61 1.54
CA LEU A 334 6.72 17.04 2.87
C LEU A 334 5.51 17.38 3.75
N LEU A 335 4.98 18.61 3.71
CA LEU A 335 3.77 18.99 4.46
C LEU A 335 2.52 18.26 3.97
N SER A 336 2.33 18.17 2.65
CA SER A 336 1.20 17.46 2.05
C SER A 336 1.24 15.96 2.34
N ARG A 337 2.42 15.39 2.62
CA ARG A 337 2.61 13.94 2.81
C ARG A 337 2.96 13.47 4.22
N VAL A 338 3.37 14.34 5.13
CA VAL A 338 3.49 14.00 6.56
C VAL A 338 2.14 13.44 7.07
N GLY A 339 1.00 13.94 6.60
CA GLY A 339 -0.30 13.33 6.89
C GLY A 339 -0.48 11.90 6.33
N CYS A 340 0.00 11.62 5.12
CA CYS A 340 -0.14 10.30 4.46
C CYS A 340 0.85 9.25 5.01
N VAL A 341 2.04 9.67 5.41
CA VAL A 341 3.07 8.84 6.04
C VAL A 341 2.63 8.40 7.44
N TYR A 342 2.02 9.31 8.22
CA TYR A 342 1.43 8.96 9.52
C TYR A 342 0.35 7.86 9.39
N HIS A 343 -0.38 7.79 8.27
CA HIS A 343 -1.36 6.72 8.04
C HIS A 343 -0.71 5.34 7.82
N MET A 344 0.48 5.29 7.20
CA MET A 344 1.23 4.04 6.98
C MET A 344 2.04 3.62 8.23
N ASP A 345 2.55 4.58 9.00
CA ASP A 345 3.30 4.31 10.24
C ASP A 345 2.39 3.90 11.41
N ILE A 346 1.20 4.50 11.53
CA ILE A 346 0.16 4.06 12.50
C ILE A 346 -0.34 2.65 12.15
N LEU A 347 -0.37 2.30 10.86
CA LEU A 347 -0.66 0.95 10.36
C LEU A 347 0.28 -0.09 10.97
N LEU A 348 1.57 0.23 11.13
CA LEU A 348 2.60 -0.65 11.69
C LEU A 348 2.56 -0.77 13.21
N VAL A 349 2.34 0.33 13.94
CA VAL A 349 2.19 0.32 15.40
C VAL A 349 0.94 -0.43 15.86
N ILE A 350 -0.10 -0.48 15.02
CA ILE A 350 -1.31 -1.25 15.31
C ILE A 350 -1.10 -2.76 15.07
N LEU A 351 -0.24 -3.16 14.12
CA LEU A 351 0.15 -4.57 13.91
C LEU A 351 0.88 -5.13 15.14
N GLU A 352 1.70 -4.32 15.82
CA GLU A 352 2.39 -4.66 17.08
C GLU A 352 1.41 -5.05 18.21
N ARG A 353 0.29 -4.33 18.34
CA ARG A 353 -0.72 -4.60 19.38
C ARG A 353 -1.61 -5.82 19.08
N CYS A 354 -1.79 -6.19 17.82
CA CYS A 354 -2.49 -7.42 17.45
C CYS A 354 -1.60 -8.66 17.66
N PHE A 355 -0.29 -8.52 17.49
CA PHE A 355 0.71 -9.57 17.74
C PHE A 355 0.83 -9.91 19.23
N TYR A 356 0.81 -8.92 20.13
CA TYR A 356 0.84 -9.18 21.58
C TYR A 356 -0.31 -10.09 22.05
N LYS A 357 -1.46 -10.03 21.37
CA LYS A 357 -2.63 -10.88 21.66
C LYS A 357 -2.52 -12.31 21.09
N ARG A 358 -1.59 -12.54 20.14
CA ARG A 358 -1.25 -13.88 19.60
C ARG A 358 -0.37 -14.65 20.59
N ASP A 359 0.57 -14.00 21.26
CA ASP A 359 1.43 -14.65 22.27
C ASP A 359 0.69 -14.89 23.60
N SER A 360 -0.22 -14.00 24.01
CA SER A 360 -0.97 -14.17 25.26
C SER A 360 -1.94 -15.36 25.27
N ASN A 361 -2.33 -15.86 24.10
CA ASN A 361 -3.19 -17.05 23.98
C ASN A 361 -2.38 -18.35 23.88
N ASN A 362 -1.07 -18.28 23.64
CA ASN A 362 -0.17 -19.44 23.59
C ASN A 362 0.70 -19.59 24.85
N THR A 363 0.59 -18.67 25.81
CA THR A 363 1.29 -18.76 27.09
C THR A 363 0.31 -18.63 28.25
N SER A 364 -0.11 -19.77 28.78
CA SER A 364 -0.48 -19.87 30.19
C SER A 364 0.77 -19.61 31.03
N ILE A 365 1.11 -18.34 31.26
CA ILE A 365 2.11 -17.94 32.26
C ILE A 365 1.32 -17.30 33.42
N PRO A 366 1.55 -17.76 34.66
CA PRO A 366 0.67 -17.49 35.80
C PRO A 366 0.71 -16.02 36.23
N GLU A 367 -0.43 -15.57 36.75
CA GLU A 367 -0.60 -14.32 37.50
C GLU A 367 0.35 -14.27 38.70
N THR A 368 1.58 -13.83 38.49
CA THR A 368 2.43 -13.32 39.58
C THR A 368 3.39 -12.30 39.00
N PHE A 369 3.50 -11.17 39.71
CA PHE A 369 4.28 -9.95 39.41
C PHE A 369 3.53 -8.81 38.72
N ILE A 370 2.61 -8.22 39.50
CA ILE A 370 2.35 -6.77 39.52
C ILE A 370 2.98 -6.23 40.81
N VAL A 371 4.05 -5.45 40.70
CA VAL A 371 4.33 -4.26 41.53
C VAL A 371 4.95 -3.22 40.60
#